data_AF-A0A4R3MUN5-F1
#
_entry.id   AF-A0A4R3MUN5-F1
#
_cell.length_a   1.000
_cell.length_b   1.000
_cell.length_c   1.000
_cell.angle_alpha   90.00
_cell.angle_beta   90.00
_cell.angle_gamma   90.00
#
_symmetry.space_group_name_H-M   'P 1'
#
loop_
_entity.id
_entity.type
_entity.pdbx_description
1 polymer ?
#
loop_
_entity_poly.entity_id
_entity_poly.type
_entity_poly.pdbx_seq_one_letter_code
_entity_poly.pdbx_strand_id
1 'polypeptide(L)'
;MDEPQSASTSLYGIPLMLVFALVAAPASAQLAQQAFQIAIDRFGDPCQGIETTRPLGTASNGDALVAVACTNGGHHVVAIHRDNSVSYMSPCQAFETGTGITCFDGQPSTR
;
A
#
# COMPACT_ATOMS: atom_id res chain seq x y z
N MET A 1 38.25 38.38 -48.31
CA MET A 1 37.36 39.55 -48.22
C MET A 1 36.45 39.28 -47.04
N ASP A 2 36.84 39.92 -45.94
CA ASP A 2 36.12 40.31 -44.72
C ASP A 2 34.89 39.53 -44.21
N GLU A 3 35.13 38.95 -43.02
CA GLU A 3 34.33 38.95 -41.78
C GLU A 3 33.41 40.19 -41.57
N PRO A 4 32.35 40.09 -40.73
CA PRO A 4 32.58 40.23 -39.29
C PRO A 4 31.79 39.29 -38.36
N GLN A 5 32.39 39.19 -37.18
CA GLN A 5 31.99 38.54 -35.94
C GLN A 5 30.78 39.22 -35.29
N SER A 6 29.97 38.49 -34.52
CA SER A 6 29.91 38.65 -33.05
C SER A 6 28.65 38.04 -32.42
N ALA A 7 28.92 37.11 -31.51
CA ALA A 7 28.21 36.69 -30.29
C ALA A 7 26.77 37.15 -30.01
N SER A 8 25.91 36.20 -29.61
CA SER A 8 25.07 36.32 -28.41
C SER A 8 24.54 34.95 -27.93
N THR A 9 24.84 34.67 -26.67
CA THR A 9 24.40 33.56 -25.82
C THR A 9 22.87 33.39 -25.78
N SER A 10 22.37 32.15 -25.81
CA SER A 10 21.11 31.83 -25.13
C SER A 10 21.17 30.43 -24.53
N LEU A 11 21.31 30.40 -23.20
CA LEU A 11 20.96 29.28 -22.35
C LEU A 11 19.44 29.02 -22.43
N TYR A 12 19.05 27.79 -22.09
CA TYR A 12 17.69 27.31 -21.84
C TYR A 12 16.87 26.82 -23.03
N GLY A 13 16.63 25.51 -23.02
CA GLY A 13 15.58 24.87 -23.80
C GLY A 13 15.66 23.35 -23.73
N ILE A 14 15.71 22.75 -22.54
CA ILE A 14 15.44 21.32 -22.37
C ILE A 14 13.94 21.13 -22.62
N PRO A 15 13.48 20.45 -23.70
CA PRO A 15 12.10 20.05 -23.76
C PRO A 15 11.91 18.92 -22.74
N LEU A 16 11.16 19.28 -21.71
CA LEU A 16 10.52 18.46 -20.69
C LEU A 16 10.14 17.05 -21.22
N MET A 17 11.02 16.07 -21.02
CA MET A 17 10.67 14.65 -21.13
C MET A 17 9.79 14.29 -19.94
N LEU A 18 8.48 14.38 -20.13
CA LEU A 18 7.48 13.89 -19.17
C LEU A 18 7.49 12.36 -19.21
N VAL A 19 8.42 11.75 -18.48
CA VAL A 19 8.45 10.30 -18.27
C VAL A 19 7.35 9.95 -17.27
N PHE A 20 6.14 9.68 -17.76
CA PHE A 20 5.13 8.97 -16.99
C PHE A 20 5.58 7.51 -16.83
N ALA A 21 6.33 7.22 -15.77
CA ALA A 21 6.55 5.85 -15.34
C ALA A 21 5.24 5.32 -14.73
N LEU A 22 4.36 4.73 -15.55
CA LEU A 22 3.25 3.92 -15.03
C LEU A 22 3.85 2.67 -14.39
N VAL A 23 4.06 2.71 -13.08
CA VAL A 23 4.30 1.51 -12.30
C VAL A 23 2.98 0.74 -12.25
N ALA A 24 2.72 -0.09 -13.25
CA ALA A 24 1.62 -1.03 -13.21
C ALA A 24 1.92 -2.02 -12.08
N ALA A 25 1.24 -1.88 -10.93
CA ALA A 25 1.23 -2.94 -9.95
C ALA A 25 0.78 -4.23 -10.67
N PRO A 26 1.43 -5.37 -10.43
CA PRO A 26 1.02 -6.61 -11.08
C PRO A 26 -0.45 -6.89 -10.75
N ALA A 27 -1.23 -7.35 -11.72
CA ALA A 27 -2.67 -7.58 -11.56
C ALA A 27 -3.01 -8.50 -10.36
N SER A 28 -2.08 -9.38 -9.98
CA SER A 28 -2.19 -10.23 -8.78
C SER A 28 -2.21 -9.43 -7.47
N ALA A 29 -1.47 -8.33 -7.36
CA ALA A 29 -1.47 -7.48 -6.18
C ALA A 29 -2.81 -6.75 -6.02
N GLN A 30 -3.42 -6.34 -7.14
CA GLN A 30 -4.74 -5.69 -7.14
C GLN A 30 -5.84 -6.65 -6.66
N LEU A 31 -5.78 -7.92 -7.10
CA LEU A 31 -6.72 -8.95 -6.66
C LEU A 31 -6.58 -9.25 -5.15
N ALA A 32 -5.36 -9.34 -4.64
CA ALA A 32 -5.12 -9.54 -3.21
C ALA A 32 -5.65 -8.37 -2.37
N GLN A 33 -5.37 -7.13 -2.80
CA GLN A 33 -5.91 -5.93 -2.15
C GLN A 33 -7.45 -5.90 -2.15
N GLN A 34 -8.07 -6.26 -3.26
CA GLN A 34 -9.53 -6.34 -3.32
C GLN A 34 -10.08 -7.42 -2.38
N ALA A 35 -9.42 -8.57 -2.28
CA ALA A 35 -9.82 -9.63 -1.35
C ALA A 35 -9.73 -9.17 0.12
N PHE A 36 -8.67 -8.44 0.48
CA PHE A 36 -8.53 -7.85 1.82
C PHE A 36 -9.67 -6.86 2.11
N GLN A 37 -9.95 -5.95 1.17
CA GLN A 37 -11.04 -4.99 1.31
C GLN A 37 -12.39 -5.67 1.51
N ILE A 38 -12.72 -6.68 0.69
CA ILE A 38 -13.95 -7.47 0.81
C ILE A 38 -14.03 -8.18 2.17
N ALA A 39 -12.93 -8.74 2.66
CA ALA A 39 -12.91 -9.43 3.94
C ALA A 39 -13.18 -8.47 5.11
N ILE A 40 -12.62 -7.26 5.07
CA ILE A 40 -12.81 -6.22 6.08
C ILE A 40 -14.24 -5.67 6.02
N ASP A 41 -14.73 -5.30 4.84
CA ASP A 41 -16.08 -4.74 4.67
C ASP A 41 -17.17 -5.73 5.12
N ARG A 42 -16.98 -7.04 4.91
CA ARG A 42 -17.92 -8.07 5.38
C ARG A 42 -18.03 -8.13 6.91
N PHE A 43 -17.02 -7.69 7.64
CA PHE A 43 -17.04 -7.62 9.10
C PHE A 43 -17.76 -6.35 9.62
N GLY A 44 -18.07 -5.40 8.74
CA GLY A 44 -18.79 -4.17 9.08
C GLY A 44 -17.90 -2.96 9.35
N ASP A 45 -16.58 -3.09 9.15
CA ASP A 45 -15.64 -1.99 9.20
C ASP A 45 -15.46 -1.40 7.78
N PRO A 46 -15.69 -0.09 7.57
CA PRO A 46 -15.56 0.50 6.25
C PRO A 46 -14.08 0.56 5.81
N CYS A 47 -13.78 -0.01 4.65
CA CYS A 47 -12.49 0.11 3.99
C CYS A 47 -12.70 0.60 2.55
N GLN A 48 -12.62 1.92 2.31
CA GLN A 48 -12.90 2.50 0.98
C GLN A 48 -11.75 2.35 -0.02
N GLY A 49 -10.62 1.80 0.46
CA GLY A 49 -9.42 1.54 -0.30
C GLY A 49 -8.33 1.08 0.65
N ILE A 50 -7.24 0.57 0.11
CA ILE A 50 -6.08 0.18 0.90
C ILE A 50 -4.98 1.21 0.67
N GLU A 51 -4.58 1.89 1.74
CA GLU A 51 -3.45 2.81 1.73
C GLU A 51 -2.14 2.03 1.74
N THR A 52 -2.03 1.04 2.64
CA THR A 52 -0.82 0.22 2.76
C THR A 52 -1.12 -1.14 3.37
N THR A 53 -0.24 -2.11 3.08
CA THR A 53 -0.28 -3.44 3.68
C THR A 53 1.09 -3.80 4.22
N ARG A 54 1.15 -4.50 5.35
CA ARG A 54 2.40 -5.00 5.93
C ARG A 54 2.30 -6.46 6.33
N PRO A 55 3.22 -7.33 5.88
CA PRO A 55 3.29 -8.69 6.40
C PRO A 55 3.70 -8.68 7.88
N LEU A 56 2.97 -9.42 8.71
CA LEU A 56 3.25 -9.58 10.15
C LEU A 56 3.92 -10.92 10.46
N GLY A 57 3.92 -11.84 9.50
CA GLY A 57 4.54 -13.16 9.61
C GLY A 57 3.55 -14.28 9.32
N THR A 58 3.81 -15.44 9.91
CA THR A 58 3.00 -16.65 9.73
C THR A 58 2.53 -17.14 11.09
N ALA A 59 1.22 -17.37 11.23
CA ALA A 59 0.62 -17.94 12.41
C ALA A 59 1.00 -19.43 12.56
N SER A 60 0.87 -19.99 13.77
CA SER A 60 1.25 -21.38 14.04
C SER A 60 0.49 -22.43 13.21
N ASN A 61 -0.68 -22.07 12.68
CA ASN A 61 -1.49 -22.91 11.78
C ASN A 61 -1.06 -22.81 10.30
N GLY A 62 -0.06 -21.98 10.00
CA GLY A 62 0.48 -21.78 8.65
C GLY A 62 -0.16 -20.64 7.86
N ASP A 63 -1.11 -19.89 8.45
CA ASP A 63 -1.71 -18.74 7.77
C ASP A 63 -0.75 -17.56 7.74
N ALA A 64 -0.67 -16.87 6.61
CA ALA A 64 0.08 -15.61 6.54
C ALA A 64 -0.77 -14.47 7.12
N LEU A 65 -0.18 -13.68 8.01
CA LEU A 65 -0.84 -12.55 8.65
C LEU A 65 -0.40 -11.25 7.99
N VAL A 66 -1.36 -10.41 7.64
CA VAL A 66 -1.12 -9.13 6.96
C VAL A 66 -1.90 -8.04 7.68
N ALA A 67 -1.20 -6.98 8.08
CA ALA A 67 -1.82 -5.72 8.49
C ALA A 67 -2.25 -4.93 7.26
N VAL A 68 -3.42 -4.33 7.30
CA VAL A 68 -4.02 -3.54 6.24
C VAL A 68 -4.46 -2.20 6.83
N ALA A 69 -3.95 -1.10 6.27
CA ALA A 69 -4.42 0.25 6.58
C ALA A 69 -5.39 0.70 5.49
N CYS A 70 -6.61 1.05 5.89
CA CYS A 70 -7.65 1.48 4.97
C CYS A 70 -7.65 2.99 4.74
N THR A 71 -7.88 3.42 3.50
CA THR A 71 -8.23 4.81 3.20
C THR A 71 -9.57 5.13 3.85
N ASN A 72 -9.59 6.15 4.72
CA ASN A 72 -10.77 6.55 5.50
C ASN A 72 -11.41 5.37 6.27
N GLY A 73 -10.58 4.59 6.98
CA GLY A 73 -11.00 3.45 7.78
C GLY A 73 -10.01 3.12 8.89
N GLY A 74 -10.18 1.94 9.50
CA GLY A 74 -9.29 1.44 10.56
C GLY A 74 -8.04 0.73 10.04
N HIS A 75 -7.23 0.27 10.99
CA HIS A 75 -6.16 -0.69 10.73
C HIS A 75 -6.62 -2.08 11.15
N HIS A 76 -6.50 -3.03 10.24
CA HIS A 76 -7.03 -4.38 10.39
C HIS A 76 -5.95 -5.42 10.14
N VAL A 77 -6.13 -6.60 10.70
CA VAL A 77 -5.33 -7.79 10.40
C VAL A 77 -6.21 -8.77 9.66
N VAL A 78 -5.70 -9.25 8.53
CA VAL A 78 -6.30 -10.33 7.74
C VAL A 78 -5.38 -11.54 7.73
N ALA A 79 -5.98 -12.73 7.64
CA ALA A 79 -5.27 -13.97 7.47
C ALA A 79 -5.43 -14.47 6.03
N ILE A 80 -4.33 -14.91 5.44
CA ILE A 80 -4.29 -15.59 4.15
C ILE A 80 -4.06 -17.07 4.43
N HIS A 81 -5.06 -17.87 4.12
CA HIS A 81 -5.03 -19.31 4.31
C HIS A 81 -4.22 -20.01 3.22
N ARG A 82 -3.84 -21.26 3.46
CA ARG A 82 -3.05 -22.07 2.50
C ARG A 82 -3.78 -22.34 1.17
N ASP A 83 -5.10 -22.23 1.15
CA ASP A 83 -5.91 -22.30 -0.08
C ASP A 83 -6.05 -20.94 -0.79
N ASN A 84 -5.33 -19.91 -0.34
CA ASN A 84 -5.36 -18.52 -0.78
C ASN A 84 -6.68 -17.79 -0.50
N SER A 85 -7.56 -18.35 0.35
CA SER A 85 -8.70 -17.59 0.87
C SER A 85 -8.24 -16.57 1.91
N VAL A 86 -8.97 -15.45 1.98
CA VAL A 86 -8.69 -14.36 2.91
C VAL A 86 -9.82 -14.27 3.91
N SER A 87 -9.48 -14.16 5.20
CA SER A 87 -10.44 -13.88 6.26
C SER A 87 -10.02 -12.68 7.10
N TYR A 88 -11.03 -11.99 7.64
CA TYR A 88 -10.81 -10.97 8.67
C TYR A 88 -10.41 -11.65 9.98
N MET A 89 -9.34 -11.17 10.61
CA MET A 89 -8.87 -11.70 11.89
C MET A 89 -9.27 -10.77 13.04
N SER A 90 -8.86 -9.51 13.00
CA SER A 90 -9.10 -8.55 14.09
C SER A 90 -8.72 -7.12 13.71
N PRO A 91 -9.13 -6.11 14.52
CA PRO A 91 -8.49 -4.80 14.49
C PRO A 91 -7.04 -4.88 14.95
N CYS A 92 -6.17 -4.04 14.39
CA CYS A 92 -4.75 -4.00 14.75
C CYS A 92 -4.50 -3.76 16.24
N GLN A 93 -5.27 -2.86 16.88
CA GLN A 93 -5.12 -2.60 18.32
C GLN A 93 -5.34 -3.86 19.17
N ALA A 94 -6.31 -4.71 18.80
CA ALA A 94 -6.58 -5.95 19.51
C ALA A 94 -5.47 -6.98 19.27
N PHE A 95 -5.00 -7.08 18.04
CA PHE A 95 -3.88 -7.95 17.66
C PHE A 95 -2.59 -7.58 18.41
N GLU A 96 -2.23 -6.30 18.44
CA GLU A 96 -1.07 -5.77 19.14
C GLU A 96 -1.14 -6.05 20.63
N THR A 97 -2.31 -5.82 21.25
CA THR A 97 -2.53 -6.11 22.67
C THR A 97 -2.36 -7.60 22.98
N GLY A 98 -2.82 -8.48 22.10
CA GLY A 98 -2.78 -9.93 22.30
C GLY A 98 -1.42 -10.58 22.00
N THR A 99 -0.59 -9.96 21.14
CA THR A 99 0.64 -10.60 20.62
C THR A 99 1.91 -9.81 20.90
N GLY A 100 1.81 -8.51 21.17
CA GLY A 100 2.95 -7.59 21.22
C GLY A 100 3.57 -7.27 19.85
N ILE A 101 2.97 -7.75 18.75
CA ILE A 101 3.44 -7.48 17.39
C ILE A 101 2.74 -6.23 16.87
N THR A 102 3.51 -5.17 16.64
CA THR A 102 3.03 -3.93 16.05
C THR A 102 2.49 -4.16 14.63
N CYS A 103 1.38 -3.52 14.26
CA CYS A 103 0.81 -3.55 12.92
C CYS A 103 1.46 -2.57 11.94
N PHE A 104 1.75 -1.34 12.41
CA PHE A 104 2.43 -0.28 11.65
C PHE A 104 3.34 0.52 12.59
N ASP A 105 4.57 0.80 12.18
CA ASP A 105 5.48 1.62 12.99
C ASP A 105 5.04 3.08 12.95
N GLY A 106 4.41 3.56 14.04
CA GLY A 106 4.29 5.00 14.32
C GLY A 106 3.19 5.80 13.61
N GLN A 107 2.14 5.18 13.05
CA GLN A 107 0.94 5.93 12.63
C GLN A 107 -0.27 5.57 13.50
N PRO A 108 -0.69 6.44 14.43
CA PRO A 108 -1.98 6.28 15.08
C PRO A 108 -3.07 6.44 14.01
N SER A 109 -3.99 5.48 13.93
CA SER A 109 -5.25 5.65 13.21
C SER A 109 -6.00 6.80 13.89
N THR A 110 -5.86 8.02 13.39
CA THR A 110 -6.65 9.15 13.87
C THR A 110 -8.10 8.90 13.49
N ARG A 111 -8.85 8.60 14.56
CA ARG A 111 -10.29 8.41 14.67
C ARG A 111 -11.09 9.59 14.14
#